data_AF-G7KDQ8-F1
#
_entry.id   AF-G7KDQ8-F1
#
_cell.length_a   1.000
_cell.length_b   1.000
_cell.length_c   1.000
_cell.angle_alpha   90.00
_cell.angle_beta   90.00
_cell.angle_gamma   90.00
#
_symmetry.space_group_name_H-M   'P 1'
#
loop_
_entity.id
_entity.type
_entity.pdbx_description
1 polymer ?
#
loop_
_entity_poly.entity_id
_entity_poly.type
_entity_poly.pdbx_seq_one_letter_code
_entity_poly.pdbx_strand_id
1 'polypeptide(L)'
;MFISRFQLISISCFQLISISSLRKKIVDGFEIPLDLVEGPAERILKAVENFTTRDVRLLDILGVDFIYEVEGLNAHESLKLFSFHAFREARSTKDFAILSRDVVAYCDGLPLALEVLGSYLFKRRKQEWQSVLSKLKKILNDEIHKKLKISFEGLRDRMEKDIFLDICCFFIGKDSAYVTEILNGCDLQADIGITVLIPDREKPHKS
;
A
#
# COMPACT_ATOMS: atom_id res chain seq x y z
N MET A 1 22.73 -6.68 -8.56
CA MET A 1 22.19 -7.85 -9.29
C MET A 1 20.73 -7.99 -8.93
N PHE A 2 19.90 -7.48 -9.85
CA PHE A 2 18.47 -7.31 -9.77
C PHE A 2 17.73 -8.58 -9.33
N ILE A 3 16.91 -8.47 -8.28
CA ILE A 3 15.87 -9.45 -7.98
C ILE A 3 14.77 -9.23 -9.02
N SER A 4 14.97 -9.84 -10.19
CA SER A 4 13.95 -10.05 -11.22
C SER A 4 13.73 -11.55 -11.34
N ARG A 5 12.49 -12.01 -11.06
CA ARG A 5 11.85 -13.31 -11.45
C ARG A 5 10.99 -14.00 -10.38
N PHE A 6 10.16 -13.26 -9.63
CA PHE A 6 9.05 -13.90 -8.91
C PHE A 6 7.80 -13.02 -8.96
N GLN A 7 7.12 -12.95 -10.11
CA GLN A 7 5.73 -12.45 -10.16
C GLN A 7 4.96 -12.76 -11.46
N LEU A 8 5.17 -13.95 -12.07
CA LEU A 8 4.46 -14.33 -13.29
C LEU A 8 3.50 -15.52 -13.19
N ILE A 9 3.21 -16.08 -12.01
CA ILE A 9 2.24 -17.21 -11.88
C ILE A 9 1.30 -17.06 -10.69
N SER A 10 0.70 -15.88 -10.51
CA SER A 10 -0.52 -15.77 -9.67
C SER A 10 -1.60 -14.88 -10.27
N ILE A 11 -1.39 -14.35 -11.48
CA ILE A 11 -2.31 -13.39 -12.12
C ILE A 11 -3.51 -14.11 -12.78
N SER A 12 -3.43 -15.42 -13.04
CA SER A 12 -4.47 -16.13 -13.82
C SER A 12 -5.77 -16.46 -13.06
N CYS A 13 -5.82 -16.41 -11.72
CA CYS A 13 -7.02 -16.85 -10.98
C CYS A 13 -7.78 -15.74 -10.23
N PHE A 14 -7.23 -14.53 -10.10
CA PHE A 14 -7.93 -13.44 -9.38
C PHE A 14 -8.63 -12.41 -10.29
N GLN A 15 -8.26 -12.32 -11.57
CA GLN A 15 -8.82 -11.30 -12.47
C GLN A 15 -10.28 -11.54 -12.91
N LEU A 16 -10.85 -12.73 -12.72
CA LEU A 16 -12.26 -12.99 -13.07
C LEU A 16 -13.26 -12.69 -11.94
N ILE A 17 -12.81 -12.46 -10.72
CA ILE A 17 -13.71 -12.26 -9.57
C ILE A 17 -14.11 -10.78 -9.40
N SER A 18 -13.31 -9.82 -9.88
CA SER A 18 -13.61 -8.40 -9.66
C SER A 18 -14.59 -7.80 -10.69
N ILE A 19 -14.69 -8.36 -11.90
CA ILE A 19 -15.54 -7.81 -12.97
C ILE A 19 -17.03 -8.11 -12.72
N SER A 20 -17.36 -9.22 -12.07
CA SER A 20 -18.76 -9.58 -11.75
C SER A 20 -19.34 -8.77 -10.59
N SER A 21 -18.50 -8.31 -9.64
CA SER A 21 -18.93 -7.48 -8.51
C SER A 21 -19.26 -6.04 -8.90
N LEU A 22 -18.56 -5.48 -9.89
CA LEU A 22 -18.85 -4.13 -10.42
C LEU A 22 -20.13 -4.09 -11.26
N ARG A 23 -20.47 -5.19 -11.95
CA ARG A 23 -21.72 -5.29 -12.71
C ARG A 23 -22.97 -5.31 -11.82
N LYS A 24 -22.85 -5.71 -10.56
CA LYS A 24 -24.00 -5.83 -9.64
C LYS A 24 -24.38 -4.52 -8.94
N LYS A 25 -23.42 -3.61 -8.69
CA LYS A 25 -23.69 -2.32 -8.05
C LYS A 25 -24.33 -1.27 -8.97
N ILE A 26 -24.23 -1.46 -10.29
CA ILE A 26 -24.87 -0.57 -11.27
C ILE A 26 -26.37 -0.89 -11.45
N VAL A 27 -26.85 -2.03 -10.95
CA VAL A 27 -28.23 -2.50 -11.18
C VAL A 27 -29.24 -2.02 -10.11
N ASP A 28 -28.80 -1.46 -8.98
CA ASP A 28 -29.69 -1.09 -7.86
C ASP A 28 -30.06 0.42 -7.80
N GLY A 29 -30.41 1.03 -8.94
CA GLY A 29 -31.39 2.14 -8.92
C GLY A 29 -30.90 3.56 -9.24
N PHE A 30 -30.38 3.77 -10.46
CA PHE A 30 -30.46 5.08 -11.11
C PHE A 30 -31.07 4.90 -12.50
N GLU A 31 -32.40 4.94 -12.58
CA GLU A 31 -33.11 4.97 -13.87
C GLU A 31 -32.88 6.34 -14.52
N ILE A 32 -32.06 6.37 -15.57
CA ILE A 32 -32.08 7.47 -16.54
C ILE A 32 -33.11 7.06 -17.61
N PRO A 33 -34.18 7.84 -17.82
CA PRO A 33 -35.17 7.54 -18.86
C PRO A 33 -34.51 7.41 -20.23
N LEU A 34 -34.81 6.29 -20.92
CA LEU A 34 -34.22 5.92 -22.22
C LEU A 34 -34.59 6.88 -23.38
N ASP A 35 -35.50 7.82 -23.17
CA ASP A 35 -36.00 8.75 -24.18
C ASP A 35 -35.16 10.04 -24.32
N LEU A 36 -34.15 10.26 -23.46
CA LEU A 36 -33.23 11.40 -23.58
C LEU A 36 -31.89 11.07 -24.26
N VAL A 37 -31.78 9.89 -24.89
CA VAL A 37 -30.53 9.41 -25.50
C VAL A 37 -30.74 9.06 -26.98
N GLU A 38 -31.28 10.00 -27.77
CA GLU A 38 -31.04 10.02 -29.21
C GLU A 38 -30.10 11.17 -29.54
N GLY A 39 -28.82 10.85 -29.73
CA GLY A 39 -27.79 11.82 -30.10
C GLY A 39 -26.37 11.25 -30.08
N PRO A 40 -25.38 11.98 -30.64
CA PRO A 40 -24.02 11.53 -30.94
C PRO A 40 -23.13 11.16 -29.74
N ALA A 41 -23.71 10.97 -28.55
CA ALA A 41 -23.03 10.55 -27.33
C ALA A 41 -22.57 9.07 -27.35
N GLU A 42 -23.13 8.24 -28.24
CA GLU A 42 -22.74 6.83 -28.40
C GLU A 42 -21.26 6.65 -28.82
N ARG A 43 -20.66 7.69 -29.43
CA ARG A 43 -19.23 7.71 -29.80
C ARG A 43 -18.30 8.10 -28.67
N ILE A 44 -18.79 8.76 -27.61
CA ILE A 44 -17.95 9.24 -26.51
C ILE A 44 -17.72 8.12 -25.47
N LEU A 45 -18.67 7.20 -25.31
CA LEU A 45 -18.56 6.11 -24.33
C LEU A 45 -17.77 4.89 -24.81
N LYS A 46 -17.34 4.84 -26.09
CA LYS A 46 -16.85 3.58 -26.70
C LYS A 46 -15.35 3.30 -26.59
N ALA A 47 -14.53 4.17 -26.02
CA ALA A 47 -13.11 3.85 -25.80
C ALA A 47 -12.45 4.77 -24.76
N VAL A 48 -12.78 4.58 -23.48
CA VAL A 48 -11.83 4.95 -22.41
C VAL A 48 -11.14 3.65 -22.01
N GLU A 49 -9.96 3.40 -22.55
CA GLU A 49 -9.16 2.21 -22.21
C GLU A 49 -8.50 2.45 -20.84
N ASN A 50 -9.05 1.82 -19.80
CA ASN A 50 -8.54 1.95 -18.44
C ASN A 50 -7.35 1.00 -18.23
N PHE A 51 -6.13 1.55 -18.24
CA PHE A 51 -4.91 0.82 -17.88
C PHE A 51 -4.73 0.82 -16.36
N THR A 52 -4.50 -0.37 -15.78
CA THR A 52 -4.11 -0.51 -14.36
C THR A 52 -2.73 -1.16 -14.29
N THR A 53 -1.80 -0.53 -13.59
CA THR A 53 -0.43 -1.03 -13.45
C THR A 53 0.13 -0.64 -12.09
N ARG A 54 1.14 -1.39 -11.63
CA ARG A 54 1.94 -1.03 -10.45
C ARG A 54 3.25 -0.34 -10.83
N ASP A 55 3.54 -0.22 -12.12
CA ASP A 55 4.73 0.41 -12.66
C ASP A 55 4.35 1.65 -13.45
N VAL A 56 4.59 2.83 -12.85
CA VAL A 56 4.26 4.14 -13.43
C VAL A 56 5.01 4.36 -14.75
N ARG A 57 6.20 3.76 -14.92
CA ARG A 57 6.97 3.90 -16.16
C ARG A 57 6.24 3.31 -17.37
N LEU A 58 5.39 2.30 -17.14
CA LEU A 58 4.55 1.74 -18.20
C LEU A 58 3.49 2.76 -18.64
N LEU A 59 3.00 3.61 -17.74
CA LEU A 59 2.04 4.67 -18.07
C LEU A 59 2.69 5.74 -18.96
N ASP A 60 3.96 6.08 -18.68
CA ASP A 60 4.74 7.02 -19.50
C ASP A 60 4.99 6.47 -20.91
N ILE A 61 5.38 5.18 -21.01
CA ILE A 61 5.60 4.51 -22.31
C ILE A 61 4.29 4.43 -23.12
N LEU A 62 3.17 4.20 -22.45
CA LEU A 62 1.86 4.10 -23.09
C LEU A 62 1.26 5.47 -23.46
N GLY A 63 1.83 6.57 -22.95
CA GLY A 63 1.38 7.92 -23.27
C GLY A 63 -0.06 8.20 -22.80
N VAL A 64 -0.42 7.79 -21.59
CA VAL A 64 -1.79 7.96 -21.05
C VAL A 64 -2.10 9.43 -20.73
N ASP A 65 -3.31 9.87 -21.05
CA ASP A 65 -3.74 11.26 -20.83
C ASP A 65 -4.03 11.60 -19.35
N PHE A 66 -4.37 10.59 -18.54
CA PHE A 66 -4.75 10.76 -17.14
C PHE A 66 -4.23 9.61 -16.27
N ILE A 67 -3.59 9.96 -15.16
CA ILE A 67 -3.09 9.02 -14.16
C ILE A 67 -3.89 9.22 -12.87
N TYR A 68 -4.53 8.16 -12.40
CA TYR A 68 -5.16 8.12 -11.09
C TYR A 68 -4.39 7.18 -10.17
N GLU A 69 -3.79 7.74 -9.11
CA GLU A 69 -3.16 6.94 -8.07
C GLU A 69 -4.23 6.41 -7.12
N VAL A 70 -4.25 5.09 -6.90
CA VAL A 70 -5.18 4.46 -5.97
C VAL A 70 -4.60 4.56 -4.57
N GLU A 71 -5.19 5.42 -3.74
CA GLU A 71 -4.85 5.53 -2.33
C GLU A 71 -5.35 4.31 -1.52
N GLY A 72 -4.67 4.04 -0.40
CA GLY A 72 -5.13 3.07 0.59
C GLY A 72 -6.42 3.52 1.29
N LEU A 73 -7.11 2.58 1.92
CA LEU A 73 -8.32 2.89 2.67
C LEU A 73 -8.00 3.71 3.91
N ASN A 74 -8.83 4.71 4.22
CA ASN A 74 -8.70 5.43 5.46
C ASN A 74 -9.08 4.53 6.67
N ALA A 75 -8.81 5.00 7.89
CA ALA A 75 -9.05 4.21 9.10
C ALA A 75 -10.51 3.78 9.28
N HIS A 76 -11.47 4.63 8.89
CA HIS A 76 -12.90 4.33 8.99
C HIS A 76 -13.33 3.26 7.98
N GLU A 77 -12.93 3.42 6.72
CA GLU A 77 -13.19 2.45 5.65
C GLU A 77 -12.53 1.11 5.93
N SER A 78 -11.29 1.14 6.41
CA SER A 78 -10.54 -0.05 6.81
C SER A 78 -11.26 -0.83 7.91
N LEU A 79 -11.75 -0.13 8.93
CA LEU A 79 -12.48 -0.75 10.03
C LEU A 79 -13.81 -1.35 9.55
N LYS A 80 -14.51 -0.68 8.64
CA LYS A 80 -15.75 -1.19 8.05
C LYS A 80 -15.50 -2.45 7.21
N LEU A 81 -14.49 -2.43 6.34
CA LEU A 81 -14.11 -3.58 5.52
C LEU A 81 -13.68 -4.75 6.39
N PHE A 82 -12.75 -4.54 7.32
CA PHE A 82 -12.32 -5.57 8.25
C PHE A 82 -13.49 -6.15 9.04
N SER A 83 -14.37 -5.29 9.57
CA SER A 83 -15.52 -5.76 10.36
C SER A 83 -16.46 -6.63 9.52
N PHE A 84 -16.67 -6.27 8.25
CA PHE A 84 -17.49 -7.04 7.34
C PHE A 84 -16.95 -8.46 7.13
N HIS A 85 -15.64 -8.62 7.00
CA HIS A 85 -15.01 -9.93 6.85
C HIS A 85 -14.91 -10.71 8.17
N ALA A 86 -14.67 -10.02 9.30
CA ALA A 86 -14.44 -10.65 10.60
C ALA A 86 -15.71 -10.95 11.41
N PHE A 87 -16.79 -10.20 11.20
CA PHE A 87 -18.05 -10.31 11.95
C PHE A 87 -19.28 -10.52 11.06
N ARG A 88 -19.17 -10.36 9.73
CA ARG A 88 -20.31 -10.28 8.78
C ARG A 88 -21.23 -9.09 9.03
N GLU A 89 -20.72 -8.09 9.75
CA GLU A 89 -21.43 -6.86 10.08
C GLU A 89 -20.51 -5.67 9.84
N ALA A 90 -21.10 -4.48 9.65
CA ALA A 90 -20.32 -3.26 9.42
C ALA A 90 -19.54 -2.79 10.66
N ARG A 91 -19.77 -3.38 11.84
CA ARG A 91 -19.14 -3.00 13.11
C ARG A 91 -18.72 -4.24 13.90
N SER A 92 -17.66 -4.08 14.69
CA SER A 92 -17.23 -5.08 15.67
C SER A 92 -18.08 -5.01 16.93
N THR A 93 -18.14 -6.11 17.67
CA THR A 93 -18.70 -6.13 19.03
C THR A 93 -17.79 -5.36 19.99
N LYS A 94 -18.35 -4.81 21.08
CA LYS A 94 -17.59 -3.97 22.04
C LYS A 94 -16.32 -4.66 22.56
N ASP A 95 -16.38 -5.98 22.76
CA ASP A 95 -15.26 -6.77 23.28
C ASP A 95 -14.08 -6.89 22.31
N PHE A 96 -14.31 -6.67 21.02
CA PHE A 96 -13.32 -6.77 19.95
C PHE A 96 -12.94 -5.39 19.37
N ALA A 97 -13.51 -4.29 19.85
CA ALA A 97 -13.28 -2.97 19.29
C ALA A 97 -11.80 -2.56 19.29
N ILE A 98 -11.09 -2.80 20.39
CA ILE A 98 -9.65 -2.49 20.50
C ILE A 98 -8.83 -3.38 19.55
N LEU A 99 -9.07 -4.70 19.58
CA LEU A 99 -8.35 -5.64 18.70
C LEU A 99 -8.61 -5.38 17.22
N SER A 100 -9.83 -4.97 16.86
CA SER A 100 -10.16 -4.62 15.47
C SER A 100 -9.36 -3.40 15.00
N ARG A 101 -9.18 -2.40 15.88
CA ARG A 101 -8.31 -1.25 15.58
C ARG A 101 -6.85 -1.66 15.44
N ASP A 102 -6.37 -2.57 16.29
CA ASP A 102 -4.98 -3.04 16.20
C ASP A 102 -4.71 -3.83 14.90
N VAL A 103 -5.68 -4.63 14.43
CA VAL A 103 -5.56 -5.33 13.14
C VAL A 103 -5.63 -4.35 11.98
N VAL A 104 -6.53 -3.37 12.02
CA VAL A 104 -6.62 -2.32 11.00
C VAL A 104 -5.33 -1.53 10.91
N ALA A 105 -4.75 -1.15 12.04
CA ALA A 105 -3.46 -0.47 12.09
C ALA A 105 -2.32 -1.33 11.54
N TYR A 106 -2.35 -2.64 11.77
CA TYR A 106 -1.38 -3.58 11.18
C TYR A 106 -1.52 -3.69 9.66
N CYS A 107 -2.74 -3.63 9.11
CA CYS A 107 -2.98 -3.74 7.67
C CYS A 107 -2.69 -2.46 6.88
N ASP A 108 -2.53 -1.32 7.55
CA ASP A 108 -2.15 -0.03 6.97
C ASP A 108 -2.95 0.36 5.71
N GLY A 109 -4.28 0.24 5.79
CA GLY A 109 -5.18 0.65 4.70
C GLY A 109 -5.22 -0.29 3.49
N LEU A 110 -4.46 -1.41 3.47
CA LEU A 110 -4.44 -2.35 2.35
C LEU A 110 -5.73 -3.21 2.32
N PRO A 111 -6.61 -3.06 1.31
CA PRO A 111 -7.90 -3.76 1.26
C PRO A 111 -7.77 -5.28 1.35
N LEU A 112 -6.82 -5.85 0.59
CA LEU A 112 -6.62 -7.29 0.54
C LEU A 112 -6.12 -7.85 1.88
N ALA A 113 -5.26 -7.12 2.60
CA ALA A 113 -4.79 -7.55 3.91
C ALA A 113 -5.93 -7.57 4.94
N LEU A 114 -6.80 -6.55 4.91
CA LEU A 114 -7.99 -6.45 5.76
C LEU A 114 -8.98 -7.59 5.49
N GLU A 115 -9.23 -7.91 4.21
CA GLU A 115 -10.12 -9.02 3.80
C GLU A 115 -9.57 -10.38 4.25
N VAL A 116 -8.28 -10.65 4.00
CA VAL A 116 -7.64 -11.91 4.35
C VAL A 116 -7.63 -12.11 5.86
N LEU A 117 -7.17 -11.11 6.63
CA LEU A 117 -7.12 -11.22 8.08
C LEU A 117 -8.52 -11.25 8.70
N GLY A 118 -9.46 -10.44 8.21
CA GLY A 118 -10.84 -10.47 8.68
C GLY A 118 -11.46 -11.85 8.48
N SER A 119 -11.33 -12.42 7.28
CA SER A 119 -11.86 -13.74 6.96
C SER A 119 -11.20 -14.85 7.77
N TYR A 120 -9.88 -14.76 8.01
CA TYR A 120 -9.13 -15.71 8.81
C TYR A 120 -9.53 -15.70 10.30
N LEU A 121 -9.91 -14.53 10.82
CA LEU A 121 -10.28 -14.31 12.21
C LEU A 121 -11.77 -14.55 12.49
N PHE A 122 -12.58 -14.74 11.45
CA PHE A 122 -14.02 -15.03 11.57
C PHE A 122 -14.29 -16.24 12.48
N LYS A 123 -15.24 -16.08 13.42
CA LYS A 123 -15.63 -17.09 14.43
C LYS A 123 -14.53 -17.55 15.39
N ARG A 124 -13.35 -16.93 15.41
CA ARG A 124 -12.30 -17.23 16.38
C ARG A 124 -12.51 -16.48 17.69
N ARG A 125 -11.95 -17.03 18.78
CA ARG A 125 -12.01 -16.43 20.11
C ARG A 125 -11.03 -15.25 20.21
N LYS A 126 -11.32 -14.35 21.14
CA LYS A 126 -10.48 -13.17 21.44
C LYS A 126 -9.01 -13.50 21.70
N GLN A 127 -8.74 -14.60 22.41
CA GLN A 127 -7.38 -15.06 22.70
C GLN A 127 -6.63 -15.51 21.43
N GLU A 128 -7.34 -16.12 20.47
CA GLU A 128 -6.76 -16.49 19.19
C GLU A 128 -6.40 -15.27 18.36
N TRP A 129 -7.26 -14.23 18.36
CA TRP A 129 -6.96 -12.95 17.69
C TRP A 129 -5.67 -12.33 18.24
N GLN A 130 -5.52 -12.28 19.56
CA GLN A 130 -4.32 -11.77 20.22
C GLN A 130 -3.07 -12.59 19.83
N SER A 131 -3.18 -13.91 19.80
CA SER A 131 -2.09 -14.81 19.40
C SER A 131 -1.68 -14.59 17.94
N VAL A 132 -2.64 -14.49 17.02
CA VAL A 132 -2.41 -14.24 15.60
C VAL A 132 -1.73 -12.89 15.40
N LEU A 133 -2.27 -11.83 16.01
CA LEU A 133 -1.71 -10.50 15.88
C LEU A 133 -0.29 -10.41 16.47
N SER A 134 -0.04 -11.08 17.61
CA SER A 134 1.30 -11.16 18.21
C SER A 134 2.30 -11.86 17.28
N LYS A 135 1.90 -12.98 16.66
CA LYS A 135 2.74 -13.70 15.68
C LYS A 135 3.02 -12.85 14.45
N LEU A 136 2.00 -12.17 13.91
CA LEU A 136 2.15 -11.31 12.73
C LEU A 136 3.11 -10.14 13.00
N LYS A 137 2.96 -9.46 14.15
CA LYS A 137 3.89 -8.39 14.56
C LYS A 137 5.32 -8.90 14.70
N LYS A 138 5.51 -10.11 15.22
CA LYS A 138 6.83 -10.73 15.31
C LYS A 138 7.44 -11.03 13.94
N ILE A 139 6.67 -11.63 13.04
CA ILE A 139 7.13 -11.92 11.66
C ILE A 139 7.50 -10.64 10.93
N LEU A 140 6.65 -9.61 11.02
CA LEU A 140 6.91 -8.31 10.41
C LEU A 140 8.21 -7.70 10.96
N ASN A 141 8.42 -7.74 12.28
CA ASN A 141 9.65 -7.26 12.89
C ASN A 141 10.88 -8.05 12.42
N ASP A 142 10.78 -9.39 12.33
CA ASP A 142 11.87 -10.24 11.87
C ASP A 142 12.22 -9.96 10.40
N GLU A 143 11.21 -9.76 9.54
CA GLU A 143 11.41 -9.37 8.14
C GLU A 143 12.01 -7.97 7.98
N ILE A 144 11.51 -6.99 8.76
CA ILE A 144 12.05 -5.62 8.77
C ILE A 144 13.50 -5.66 9.23
N HIS A 145 13.82 -6.34 10.34
CA HIS A 145 15.19 -6.50 10.82
C HIS A 145 16.08 -7.17 9.77
N LYS A 146 15.59 -8.21 9.08
CA LYS A 146 16.36 -8.87 8.02
C LYS A 146 16.63 -7.92 6.84
N LYS A 147 15.63 -7.15 6.41
CA LYS A 147 15.79 -6.17 5.32
C LYS A 147 16.76 -5.06 5.72
N LEU A 148 16.59 -4.47 6.90
CA LEU A 148 17.48 -3.44 7.44
C LEU A 148 18.91 -3.96 7.58
N LYS A 149 19.09 -5.20 8.05
CA LYS A 149 20.40 -5.83 8.14
C LYS A 149 21.07 -5.98 6.77
N ILE A 150 20.34 -6.46 5.76
CA ILE A 150 20.88 -6.59 4.40
C ILE A 150 21.25 -5.21 3.84
N SER A 151 20.40 -4.19 4.06
CA SER A 151 20.71 -2.81 3.65
C SER A 151 21.97 -2.29 4.32
N PHE A 152 22.09 -2.47 5.63
CA PHE A 152 23.24 -2.04 6.42
C PHE A 152 24.54 -2.76 6.02
N GLU A 153 24.48 -4.08 5.79
CA GLU A 153 25.63 -4.87 5.33
C GLU A 153 26.07 -4.51 3.91
N GLY A 154 25.16 -3.98 3.08
CA GLY A 154 25.45 -3.51 1.72
C GLY A 154 26.19 -2.17 1.64
N LEU A 155 26.31 -1.43 2.75
CA LEU A 155 26.99 -0.13 2.82
C LEU A 155 28.52 -0.33 2.85
N ARG A 156 29.23 0.51 2.08
CA ARG A 156 30.65 0.33 1.75
C ARG A 156 31.56 0.87 2.84
N ASP A 157 31.25 2.05 3.36
CA ASP A 157 32.08 2.73 4.35
C ASP A 157 31.38 2.88 5.72
N ARG A 158 32.16 3.32 6.70
CA ARG A 158 31.68 3.49 8.09
C ARG A 158 30.71 4.67 8.22
N MET A 159 30.92 5.72 7.43
CA MET A 159 30.12 6.94 7.50
C MET A 159 28.71 6.70 6.96
N GLU A 160 28.54 5.99 5.85
CA GLU A 160 27.26 5.53 5.32
C GLU A 160 26.49 4.70 6.37
N LYS A 161 27.20 3.82 7.10
CA LYS A 161 26.62 3.00 8.16
C LYS A 161 26.15 3.81 9.36
N ASP A 162 26.94 4.78 9.79
CA ASP A 162 26.60 5.67 10.91
C ASP A 162 25.37 6.52 10.54
N ILE A 163 25.34 7.12 9.33
CA ILE A 163 24.18 7.85 8.80
C ILE A 163 22.94 6.96 8.74
N PHE A 164 23.06 5.75 8.22
CA PHE A 164 21.93 4.82 8.12
C PHE A 164 21.33 4.51 9.50
N LEU A 165 22.18 4.28 10.50
CA LEU A 165 21.73 4.02 11.87
C LEU A 165 21.04 5.25 12.46
N ASP A 166 21.60 6.44 12.30
CA ASP A 166 20.98 7.67 12.81
C ASP A 166 19.62 7.92 12.18
N ILE A 167 19.48 7.71 10.86
CA ILE A 167 18.20 7.81 10.16
C ILE A 167 17.18 6.81 10.71
N CYS A 168 17.58 5.53 10.83
CA CYS A 168 16.69 4.47 11.30
C CYS A 168 16.30 4.62 12.77
N CYS A 169 17.16 5.20 13.61
CA CYS A 169 16.93 5.29 15.05
C CYS A 169 16.24 6.59 15.46
N PHE A 170 16.55 7.72 14.81
CA PHE A 170 16.17 9.04 15.30
C PHE A 170 15.39 9.87 14.30
N PHE A 171 15.58 9.64 12.99
CA PHE A 171 15.03 10.51 11.95
C PHE A 171 13.97 9.88 11.05
N ILE A 172 13.38 8.73 11.46
CA ILE A 172 12.25 8.15 10.73
C ILE A 172 11.12 9.18 10.59
N GLY A 173 10.70 9.43 9.34
CA GLY A 173 9.60 10.34 9.02
C GLY A 173 9.95 11.83 9.12
N LYS A 174 11.22 12.19 9.28
CA LYS A 174 11.68 13.58 9.27
C LYS A 174 12.02 14.03 7.84
N ASP A 175 11.96 15.34 7.62
CA ASP A 175 12.31 15.96 6.34
C ASP A 175 13.80 15.78 6.01
N SER A 176 14.11 15.49 4.75
CA SER A 176 15.48 15.18 4.35
C SER A 176 16.44 16.35 4.53
N ALA A 177 16.01 17.59 4.28
CA ALA A 177 16.91 18.75 4.43
C ALA A 177 17.25 18.98 5.91
N TYR A 178 16.26 18.82 6.79
CA TYR A 178 16.46 18.88 8.23
C TYR A 178 17.43 17.81 8.74
N VAL A 179 17.32 16.58 8.23
CA VAL A 179 18.22 15.49 8.61
C VAL A 179 19.64 15.74 8.11
N THR A 180 19.80 16.19 6.87
CA THR A 180 21.11 16.54 6.29
C THR A 180 21.82 17.62 7.11
N GLU A 181 21.12 18.68 7.51
CA GLU A 181 21.68 19.77 8.33
C GLU A 181 22.24 19.26 9.66
N ILE A 182 21.48 18.43 10.38
CA ILE A 182 21.90 17.90 11.68
C ILE A 182 23.12 16.98 11.54
N LEU A 183 23.07 16.04 10.59
CA LEU A 183 24.15 15.07 10.40
C LEU A 183 25.43 15.72 9.89
N ASN A 184 25.34 16.76 9.06
CA ASN A 184 26.49 17.58 8.67
C ASN A 184 27.09 18.36 9.85
N GLY A 185 26.24 18.84 10.77
CA GLY A 185 26.71 19.40 12.05
C GLY A 185 27.47 18.41 12.93
N CYS A 186 27.39 17.11 12.63
CA CYS A 186 28.15 16.03 13.28
C CYS A 186 29.33 15.52 12.43
N ASP A 187 29.76 16.27 11.41
CA ASP A 187 30.86 15.92 10.50
C ASP A 187 30.64 14.61 9.70
N LEU A 188 29.37 14.18 9.51
CA LEU A 188 29.04 12.93 8.82
C LEU A 188 28.95 13.05 7.29
N GLN A 189 29.17 14.21 6.67
CA GLN A 189 29.08 14.40 5.20
C GLN A 189 27.76 13.83 4.61
N ALA A 190 26.65 14.17 5.24
CA ALA A 190 25.34 13.59 4.99
C ALA A 190 24.82 13.84 3.57
N ASP A 191 25.25 14.92 2.90
CA ASP A 191 24.89 15.19 1.50
C ASP A 191 25.24 13.99 0.59
N ILE A 192 26.43 13.42 0.77
CA ILE A 192 26.90 12.28 -0.02
C ILE A 192 26.26 10.99 0.48
N GLY A 193 26.29 10.77 1.80
CA GLY A 193 25.78 9.53 2.40
C GLY A 193 24.29 9.30 2.16
N ILE A 194 23.45 10.34 2.26
CA ILE A 194 22.00 10.21 2.02
C ILE A 194 21.70 9.88 0.56
N THR A 195 22.47 10.42 -0.39
CA THR A 195 22.32 10.14 -1.82
C THR A 195 22.55 8.65 -2.14
N VAL A 196 23.45 8.00 -1.40
CA VAL A 196 23.68 6.54 -1.52
C VAL A 196 22.52 5.73 -0.93
N LEU A 197 21.90 6.23 0.15
CA LEU A 197 20.82 5.55 0.86
C LEU A 197 19.45 5.69 0.20
N ILE A 198 19.19 6.81 -0.49
CA ILE A 198 17.96 7.09 -1.21
C ILE A 198 18.33 7.19 -2.70
N PRO A 199 18.25 6.10 -3.48
CA PRO A 199 18.41 6.21 -4.93
C PRO A 199 17.30 7.11 -5.47
N ASP A 200 17.70 8.18 -6.17
CA ASP A 200 16.81 9.21 -6.70
C ASP A 200 15.55 8.60 -7.31
N ARG A 201 14.39 8.91 -6.71
CA ARG A 201 13.15 9.03 -7.48
C ARG A 201 13.25 10.39 -8.15
N GLU A 202 13.93 10.46 -9.29
CA GLU A 202 14.01 11.67 -10.09
C GLU A 202 12.60 12.26 -10.25
N LYS A 203 12.41 13.48 -9.74
CA LYS A 203 11.21 14.26 -10.01
C LYS A 203 11.17 14.51 -11.52
N PRO A 204 10.01 14.38 -12.19
CA PRO A 204 9.92 14.74 -13.60
C PRO A 204 10.34 16.19 -13.79
N HIS A 205 11.38 16.41 -14.59
CA HIS A 205 11.75 17.72 -15.09
C HIS A 205 10.54 18.32 -15.80
N LYS A 206 9.93 19.36 -15.20
CA LYS A 206 9.07 20.27 -15.95
C LYS A 206 9.97 21.13 -16.83
N SER A 207 10.03 20.78 -18.11
CA SER A 207 10.42 21.70 -19.19
C SER A 207 9.20 22.47 -19.68
#